data_AF-A0A951SXA4-F1
#
_entry.id   AF-A0A951SXA4-F1
#
_cell.length_a   1.000
_cell.length_b   1.000
_cell.length_c   1.000
_cell.angle_alpha   90.00
_cell.angle_beta   90.00
_cell.angle_gamma   90.00
#
_symmetry.space_group_name_H-M   'P 1'
#
loop_
_entity.id
_entity.type
_entity.pdbx_description
1 polymer ?
#
loop_
_entity_poly.entity_id
_entity_poly.type
_entity_poly.pdbx_seq_one_letter_code
_entity_poly.pdbx_strand_id
1 'polypeptide(L)'
;MPKEVMILPFIECEVLDNCSETYTKDTTPPGPITGFTATQVNSGLTSTLNWTNPTDSDFQKVRILRNANRAANNENDGANIYEGPLTTHTDTGLAVGDTYFYTAFTYDNFNNVNVIGITAVAAPNIPAASCVGSECYLFFTATTYNGNLGGISGADSKCNSDTNKPPSTSNYKAVLIDGKDRQACRQSYDCITAPTTSPGETLIDWALYPNKTYKRADGTYVGTTNSSGTFDTNFTNALSTSVTIFWTGMDSSWKVNNNDCSWWTNTATTASIGNGKIPNSSSAFGYATGPCTTAFPILCAEQ
;
A
#
# COMPACT_ATOMS: atom_id res chain seq x y z
N MET A 1 44.69 -26.51 -4.92
CA MET A 1 43.30 -27.03 -5.00
C MET A 1 43.14 -27.62 -6.39
N PRO A 2 42.58 -28.83 -6.55
CA PRO A 2 42.76 -29.60 -7.77
C PRO A 2 41.95 -28.99 -8.92
N LYS A 3 42.59 -28.78 -10.07
CA LYS A 3 41.91 -28.45 -11.33
C LYS A 3 41.25 -29.73 -11.84
N GLU A 4 39.93 -29.75 -11.87
CA GLU A 4 39.19 -30.87 -12.45
C GLU A 4 39.11 -30.67 -13.97
N VAL A 5 39.76 -31.56 -14.72
CA VAL A 5 39.82 -31.53 -16.18
C VAL A 5 38.65 -32.34 -16.71
N MET A 6 37.69 -31.66 -17.34
CA MET A 6 36.58 -32.32 -18.04
C MET A 6 37.01 -32.64 -19.47
N ILE A 7 37.11 -33.93 -19.81
CA ILE A 7 37.37 -34.39 -21.17
C ILE A 7 36.02 -34.58 -21.87
N LEU A 8 35.71 -33.76 -22.88
CA LEU A 8 34.53 -33.96 -23.75
C LEU A 8 34.84 -34.94 -24.89
N PRO A 9 33.85 -35.71 -25.38
CA PRO A 9 34.06 -36.67 -26.46
C PRO A 9 33.99 -35.99 -27.83
N PHE A 10 35.00 -36.29 -28.65
CA PHE A 10 35.07 -36.11 -30.11
C PHE A 10 35.02 -34.68 -30.68
N ILE A 11 36.21 -34.11 -30.88
CA ILE A 11 36.51 -33.22 -32.00
C ILE A 11 37.56 -33.96 -32.85
N GLU A 12 37.23 -34.24 -34.11
CA GLU A 12 38.21 -34.75 -35.08
C GLU A 12 39.30 -33.70 -35.27
N CYS A 13 40.49 -34.02 -34.77
CA CYS A 13 41.66 -33.17 -34.82
C CYS A 13 42.47 -33.58 -36.06
N GLU A 14 42.20 -32.97 -37.21
CA GLU A 14 43.02 -33.14 -38.40
C GLU A 14 44.33 -32.33 -38.28
N VAL A 15 45.39 -33.06 -37.90
CA VAL A 15 46.79 -32.90 -38.33
C VAL A 15 47.30 -31.45 -38.57
N LEU A 16 47.69 -30.77 -37.50
CA LEU A 16 49.02 -30.15 -37.25
C LEU A 16 48.93 -29.19 -36.05
N ASP A 17 49.84 -29.38 -35.09
CA ASP A 17 50.19 -28.50 -33.95
C ASP A 17 49.11 -28.17 -32.88
N ASN A 18 49.23 -28.89 -31.77
CA ASN A 18 48.92 -28.43 -30.40
C ASN A 18 47.46 -27.99 -30.09
N CYS A 19 46.52 -28.93 -30.10
CA CYS A 19 45.21 -28.73 -29.46
C CYS A 19 45.29 -28.97 -27.94
N SER A 20 45.82 -27.98 -27.22
CA SER A 20 45.62 -27.80 -25.79
C SER A 20 44.98 -26.43 -25.55
N GLU A 21 43.77 -26.23 -26.06
CA GLU A 21 42.96 -25.10 -25.62
C GLU A 21 42.39 -25.44 -24.24
N THR A 22 42.94 -24.82 -23.20
CA THR A 22 42.33 -24.86 -21.88
C THR A 22 41.10 -23.94 -21.91
N TYR A 23 39.91 -24.50 -22.13
CA TYR A 23 38.68 -23.74 -21.93
C TYR A 23 38.41 -23.65 -20.42
N THR A 24 38.63 -22.46 -19.85
CA THR A 24 38.23 -22.20 -18.47
C THR A 24 36.74 -21.97 -18.45
N LYS A 25 35.99 -22.83 -17.75
CA LYS A 25 34.58 -22.59 -17.46
C LYS A 25 34.46 -21.22 -16.78
N ASP A 26 33.58 -20.39 -17.29
CA ASP A 26 33.28 -19.11 -16.69
C ASP A 26 32.66 -19.28 -15.30
N THR A 27 33.13 -18.46 -14.36
CA THR A 27 32.70 -18.42 -12.97
C THR A 27 32.36 -16.99 -12.51
N THR A 28 32.39 -16.01 -13.41
CA THR A 28 32.22 -14.60 -13.08
C THR A 28 30.77 -14.22 -13.29
N PRO A 29 30.00 -13.90 -12.23
CA PRO A 29 28.63 -13.48 -12.40
C PRO A 29 28.53 -12.08 -13.01
N PRO A 30 27.38 -11.74 -13.63
CA PRO A 30 27.16 -10.41 -14.16
C PRO A 30 26.99 -9.37 -13.03
N GLY A 31 27.04 -8.08 -13.37
CA GLY A 31 26.68 -7.01 -12.45
C GLY A 31 25.22 -7.11 -11.95
N PRO A 32 24.89 -6.41 -10.85
CA PRO A 32 23.51 -6.35 -10.37
C PRO A 32 22.65 -5.49 -11.31
N ILE A 33 21.32 -5.66 -11.24
CA ILE A 33 20.41 -4.67 -11.84
C ILE A 33 20.55 -3.30 -11.15
N THR A 34 20.15 -2.24 -11.83
CA THR A 34 20.08 -0.88 -11.24
C THR A 34 18.68 -0.28 -11.39
N GLY A 35 18.38 0.76 -10.59
CA GLY A 35 17.11 1.47 -10.67
C GLY A 35 15.88 0.61 -10.34
N PHE A 36 16.03 -0.42 -9.50
CA PHE A 36 14.94 -1.35 -9.20
C PHE A 36 13.84 -0.66 -8.39
N THR A 37 12.63 -0.64 -8.94
CA THR A 37 11.45 -0.03 -8.33
C THR A 37 10.28 -1.01 -8.38
N ALA A 38 9.40 -0.90 -7.40
CA ALA A 38 8.17 -1.68 -7.30
C ALA A 38 7.01 -0.75 -6.92
N THR A 39 5.92 -0.79 -7.69
CA THR A 39 4.77 0.10 -7.48
C THR A 39 3.48 -0.70 -7.51
N GLN A 40 2.73 -0.69 -6.41
CA GLN A 40 1.44 -1.36 -6.34
C GLN A 40 0.36 -0.56 -7.09
N VAL A 41 -0.49 -1.29 -7.82
CA VAL A 41 -1.62 -0.76 -8.61
C VAL A 41 -2.90 -1.46 -8.11
N ASN A 42 -3.72 -0.70 -7.39
CA ASN A 42 -4.86 -1.25 -6.65
C ASN A 42 -6.01 -1.75 -7.55
N SER A 43 -6.15 -1.24 -8.77
CA SER A 43 -7.27 -1.59 -9.68
C SER A 43 -7.24 -3.05 -10.18
N GLY A 44 -6.19 -3.82 -9.89
CA GLY A 44 -6.07 -5.22 -10.29
C GLY A 44 -5.31 -6.12 -9.32
N LEU A 45 -4.99 -5.66 -8.10
CA LEU A 45 -4.12 -6.38 -7.16
C LEU A 45 -2.80 -6.80 -7.81
N THR A 46 -2.14 -5.81 -8.41
CA THR A 46 -0.90 -6.01 -9.17
C THR A 46 0.20 -5.09 -8.66
N SER A 47 1.45 -5.47 -8.85
CA SER A 47 2.62 -4.60 -8.66
C SER A 47 3.42 -4.53 -9.96
N THR A 48 3.75 -3.33 -10.41
CA THR A 48 4.65 -3.12 -11.55
C THR A 48 6.07 -2.95 -11.03
N LEU A 49 6.98 -3.77 -11.55
CA LEU A 49 8.39 -3.78 -11.25
C LEU A 49 9.16 -3.23 -12.44
N ASN A 50 10.13 -2.34 -12.22
CA ASN A 50 10.97 -1.78 -13.28
C ASN A 50 12.44 -1.75 -12.84
N TRP A 51 13.36 -2.01 -13.76
CA TRP A 51 14.80 -2.01 -13.52
C TRP A 51 15.61 -1.78 -14.81
N THR A 52 16.93 -1.68 -14.67
CA THR A 52 17.90 -1.67 -15.78
C THR A 52 18.84 -2.87 -15.63
N ASN A 53 18.98 -3.65 -16.71
CA ASN A 53 19.88 -4.80 -16.75
C ASN A 53 21.36 -4.36 -16.74
N PRO A 54 22.26 -5.21 -16.25
CA PRO A 54 23.70 -4.98 -16.38
C PRO A 54 24.13 -5.01 -17.85
N THR A 55 25.27 -4.38 -18.16
CA THR A 55 25.82 -4.30 -19.53
C THR A 55 26.83 -5.40 -19.84
N ASP A 56 27.03 -6.35 -18.93
CA ASP A 56 27.90 -7.51 -19.13
C ASP A 56 27.48 -8.29 -20.39
N SER A 57 28.44 -8.65 -21.23
CA SER A 57 28.19 -9.26 -22.54
C SER A 57 27.53 -10.64 -22.48
N ASP A 58 27.66 -11.30 -21.34
CA ASP A 58 27.14 -12.64 -21.05
C ASP A 58 25.91 -12.63 -20.14
N PHE A 59 25.38 -11.47 -19.77
CA PHE A 59 24.12 -11.36 -19.04
C PHE A 59 23.00 -12.11 -19.78
N GLN A 60 22.33 -13.00 -19.06
CA GLN A 60 21.26 -13.83 -19.62
C GLN A 60 19.88 -13.44 -19.09
N LYS A 61 19.73 -13.27 -17.77
CA LYS A 61 18.42 -13.12 -17.14
C LYS A 61 18.48 -12.47 -15.76
N VAL A 62 17.34 -11.91 -15.37
CA VAL A 62 16.98 -11.55 -14.00
C VAL A 62 16.02 -12.60 -13.45
N ARG A 63 16.22 -13.01 -12.19
CA ARG A 63 15.23 -13.71 -11.38
C ARG A 63 14.71 -12.75 -10.31
N ILE A 64 13.40 -12.65 -10.14
CA ILE A 64 12.79 -11.85 -9.07
C ILE A 64 11.98 -12.76 -8.14
N LEU A 65 12.31 -12.65 -6.85
CA LEU A 65 11.61 -13.34 -5.77
C LEU A 65 10.69 -12.36 -5.04
N ARG A 66 9.51 -12.85 -4.65
CA ARG A 66 8.53 -12.14 -3.82
C ARG A 66 8.39 -12.80 -2.45
N ASN A 67 8.32 -11.97 -1.42
CA ASN A 67 8.02 -12.35 -0.04
C ASN A 67 7.03 -11.35 0.58
N ALA A 68 6.28 -11.82 1.60
CA ALA A 68 5.29 -11.00 2.29
C ALA A 68 5.84 -10.25 3.53
N ASN A 69 7.02 -10.64 4.05
CA ASN A 69 7.49 -10.14 5.35
C ASN A 69 8.92 -9.57 5.35
N ARG A 70 9.74 -9.86 4.34
CA ARG A 70 11.15 -9.44 4.26
C ARG A 70 11.71 -9.60 2.85
N ALA A 71 12.85 -8.97 2.57
CA ALA A 71 13.65 -9.31 1.40
C ALA A 71 14.18 -10.76 1.47
N ALA A 72 14.39 -11.37 0.30
CA ALA A 72 14.99 -12.70 0.18
C ALA A 72 16.44 -12.70 0.69
N ASN A 73 16.83 -13.73 1.44
CA ASN A 73 18.22 -13.90 1.89
C ASN A 73 19.15 -14.46 0.81
N ASN A 74 18.60 -15.12 -0.21
CA ASN A 74 19.32 -15.70 -1.34
C ASN A 74 18.36 -15.91 -2.54
N GLU A 75 18.89 -16.37 -3.66
CA GLU A 75 18.21 -16.55 -4.95
C GLU A 75 17.18 -17.68 -5.00
N ASN A 76 16.92 -18.33 -3.86
CA ASN A 76 15.91 -19.38 -3.67
C ASN A 76 14.96 -19.10 -2.48
N ASP A 77 15.07 -17.94 -1.81
CA ASP A 77 14.27 -17.58 -0.63
C ASP A 77 13.04 -16.74 -1.00
N GLY A 78 12.00 -17.37 -1.53
CA GLY A 78 10.72 -16.71 -1.83
C GLY A 78 9.99 -17.31 -3.03
N ALA A 79 8.84 -16.74 -3.38
CA ALA A 79 8.11 -17.12 -4.58
C ALA A 79 8.81 -16.52 -5.82
N ASN A 80 9.25 -17.36 -6.76
CA ASN A 80 9.76 -16.89 -8.05
C ASN A 80 8.59 -16.37 -8.90
N ILE A 81 8.56 -15.06 -9.13
CA ILE A 81 7.50 -14.41 -9.91
C ILE A 81 7.95 -14.05 -11.33
N TYR A 82 9.26 -13.98 -11.57
CA TYR A 82 9.80 -13.59 -12.86
C TYR A 82 11.18 -14.21 -13.08
N GLU A 83 11.40 -14.74 -14.28
CA GLU A 83 12.70 -15.19 -14.76
C GLU A 83 12.85 -14.87 -16.26
N GLY A 84 13.78 -13.99 -16.63
CA GLY A 84 14.01 -13.60 -18.03
C GLY A 84 14.80 -12.30 -18.23
N PRO A 85 15.00 -11.85 -19.49
CA PRO A 85 15.88 -10.72 -19.82
C PRO A 85 15.17 -9.35 -19.90
N LEU A 86 13.89 -9.26 -19.57
CA LEU A 86 13.16 -7.99 -19.64
C LEU A 86 13.66 -7.00 -18.60
N THR A 87 13.15 -5.78 -18.66
CA THR A 87 13.42 -4.67 -17.74
C THR A 87 12.19 -4.26 -16.94
N THR A 88 11.08 -4.98 -17.12
CA THR A 88 9.81 -4.72 -16.43
C THR A 88 9.03 -6.02 -16.25
N HIS A 89 8.23 -6.09 -15.19
CA HIS A 89 7.31 -7.20 -14.93
C HIS A 89 6.11 -6.73 -14.12
N THR A 90 4.93 -7.30 -14.40
CA THR A 90 3.73 -7.09 -13.60
C THR A 90 3.43 -8.35 -12.78
N ASP A 91 3.66 -8.25 -11.49
CA ASP A 91 3.24 -9.26 -10.51
C ASP A 91 1.74 -9.14 -10.27
N THR A 92 1.01 -10.26 -10.25
CA THR A 92 -0.45 -10.30 -10.19
C THR A 92 -0.95 -11.27 -9.11
N GLY A 93 -2.25 -11.22 -8.81
CA GLY A 93 -2.85 -12.12 -7.82
C GLY A 93 -2.39 -11.80 -6.39
N LEU A 94 -2.13 -10.53 -6.12
CA LEU A 94 -1.79 -10.05 -4.78
C LEU A 94 -3.04 -10.00 -3.90
N ALA A 95 -2.85 -10.00 -2.59
CA ALA A 95 -3.94 -9.72 -1.67
C ALA A 95 -4.09 -8.20 -1.47
N VAL A 96 -5.33 -7.77 -1.24
CA VAL A 96 -5.65 -6.38 -0.91
C VAL A 96 -4.91 -6.00 0.37
N GLY A 97 -4.16 -4.89 0.34
CA GLY A 97 -3.55 -4.30 1.54
C GLY A 97 -2.24 -4.95 2.01
N ASP A 98 -1.69 -5.92 1.28
CA ASP A 98 -0.42 -6.55 1.62
C ASP A 98 0.79 -5.76 1.07
N THR A 99 1.85 -5.68 1.87
CA THR A 99 3.20 -5.33 1.42
C THR A 99 3.83 -6.52 0.72
N TYR A 100 4.58 -6.25 -0.36
CA TYR A 100 5.41 -7.26 -0.99
C TYR A 100 6.86 -6.76 -1.11
N PHE A 101 7.77 -7.60 -0.67
CA PHE A 101 9.20 -7.42 -0.75
C PHE A 101 9.72 -8.19 -1.96
N TYR A 102 10.44 -7.50 -2.83
CA TYR A 102 11.02 -8.07 -4.03
C TYR A 102 12.55 -8.06 -3.92
N THR A 103 13.18 -9.16 -4.30
CA THR A 103 14.63 -9.25 -4.44
C THR A 103 14.97 -9.78 -5.82
N ALA A 104 15.83 -9.07 -6.55
CA ALA A 104 16.26 -9.43 -7.89
C ALA A 104 17.72 -9.90 -7.90
N PHE A 105 17.97 -10.98 -8.64
CA PHE A 105 19.29 -11.58 -8.86
C PHE A 105 19.55 -11.66 -10.37
N THR A 106 20.80 -11.49 -10.80
CA THR A 106 21.20 -11.58 -12.21
C THR A 106 22.00 -12.86 -12.45
N TYR A 107 21.82 -13.45 -13.64
CA TYR A 107 22.52 -14.64 -14.09
C TYR A 107 23.12 -14.41 -15.47
N ASP A 108 24.27 -15.02 -15.71
CA ASP A 108 24.89 -15.12 -17.03
C ASP A 108 24.45 -16.39 -17.79
N ASN A 109 25.05 -16.60 -18.96
CA ASN A 109 24.81 -17.77 -19.82
C ASN A 109 25.32 -19.11 -19.25
N PHE A 110 26.19 -19.08 -18.25
CA PHE A 110 26.75 -20.24 -17.57
C PHE A 110 26.08 -20.52 -16.21
N ASN A 111 25.03 -19.77 -15.88
CA ASN A 111 24.31 -19.76 -14.61
C ASN A 111 25.16 -19.31 -13.41
N ASN A 112 26.21 -18.51 -13.60
CA ASN A 112 26.81 -17.81 -12.47
C ASN A 112 25.85 -16.70 -12.02
N VAL A 113 25.61 -16.64 -10.70
CA VAL A 113 24.64 -15.75 -10.09
C VAL A 113 25.32 -14.61 -9.35
N ASN A 114 24.83 -13.40 -9.53
CA ASN A 114 25.17 -12.32 -8.61
C ASN A 114 24.41 -12.53 -7.30
N VAL A 115 25.10 -13.06 -6.30
CA VAL A 115 24.50 -13.36 -4.97
C VAL A 115 24.11 -12.11 -4.18
N ILE A 116 24.51 -10.91 -4.64
CA ILE A 116 24.09 -9.65 -4.04
C ILE A 116 22.76 -9.25 -4.68
N GLY A 117 21.66 -9.64 -4.04
CA GLY A 117 20.31 -9.29 -4.48
C GLY A 117 20.00 -7.80 -4.30
N ILE A 118 19.32 -7.20 -5.27
CA ILE A 118 18.81 -5.82 -5.20
C ILE A 118 17.35 -5.84 -4.78
N THR A 119 16.98 -5.02 -3.81
CA THR A 119 15.65 -5.06 -3.20
C THR A 119 14.77 -3.89 -3.60
N ALA A 120 13.46 -4.14 -3.67
CA ALA A 120 12.42 -3.12 -3.80
C ALA A 120 11.21 -3.54 -2.94
N VAL A 121 10.39 -2.56 -2.54
CA VAL A 121 9.19 -2.81 -1.74
C VAL A 121 8.00 -2.21 -2.47
N ALA A 122 6.97 -3.03 -2.74
CA ALA A 122 5.66 -2.52 -3.14
C ALA A 122 4.76 -2.49 -1.92
N ALA A 123 4.33 -1.28 -1.59
CA ALA A 123 3.37 -0.98 -0.55
C ALA A 123 2.04 -0.53 -1.17
N PRO A 124 0.93 -0.57 -0.41
CA PRO A 124 -0.27 0.17 -0.76
C PRO A 124 0.11 1.61 -1.09
N ASN A 125 -0.10 1.98 -2.36
CA ASN A 125 0.23 3.31 -2.84
C ASN A 125 -0.77 4.29 -2.20
N ILE A 126 -0.38 4.90 -1.08
CA ILE A 126 -1.11 6.01 -0.48
C ILE A 126 -0.83 7.20 -1.40
N PRO A 127 -1.83 7.76 -2.10
CA PRO A 127 -1.58 8.88 -2.99
C PRO A 127 -0.90 10.02 -2.23
N ALA A 128 0.07 10.68 -2.85
CA ALA A 128 0.57 11.95 -2.33
C ALA A 128 -0.61 12.93 -2.22
N ALA A 129 -0.70 13.66 -1.10
CA ALA A 129 -1.85 14.53 -0.83
C ALA A 129 -2.08 15.54 -1.96
N SER A 130 -3.23 15.50 -2.62
CA SER A 130 -3.59 16.38 -3.75
C SER A 130 -4.62 17.45 -3.35
N CYS A 131 -4.64 17.82 -2.08
CA CYS A 131 -5.52 18.87 -1.56
C CYS A 131 -5.20 20.23 -2.17
N VAL A 132 -6.20 21.12 -2.20
CA VAL A 132 -5.99 22.49 -2.68
C VAL A 132 -5.08 23.25 -1.70
N GLY A 133 -3.80 23.33 -2.04
CA GLY A 133 -2.77 24.02 -1.25
C GLY A 133 -2.09 23.13 -0.20
N SER A 134 -1.57 23.74 0.86
CA SER A 134 -0.79 23.03 1.89
C SER A 134 -1.64 22.25 2.89
N GLU A 135 -2.96 22.48 2.94
CA GLU A 135 -3.90 21.93 3.93
C GLU A 135 -5.12 21.31 3.24
N CYS A 136 -5.74 20.31 3.87
CA CYS A 136 -6.91 19.60 3.34
C CYS A 136 -8.19 19.96 4.08
N TYR A 137 -9.33 19.92 3.37
CA TYR A 137 -10.64 20.12 3.98
C TYR A 137 -11.27 18.83 4.53
N LEU A 138 -11.92 18.97 5.69
CA LEU A 138 -12.91 18.05 6.24
C LEU A 138 -14.29 18.73 6.26
N PHE A 139 -15.33 17.97 5.92
CA PHE A 139 -16.70 18.43 6.10
C PHE A 139 -17.64 17.26 6.42
N PHE A 140 -18.77 17.57 7.07
CA PHE A 140 -19.86 16.61 7.24
C PHE A 140 -20.93 16.84 6.19
N THR A 141 -21.45 15.74 5.63
CA THR A 141 -22.60 15.81 4.73
C THR A 141 -23.77 16.53 5.37
N ALA A 142 -24.45 17.40 4.63
CA ALA A 142 -25.72 17.99 5.04
C ALA A 142 -26.79 16.91 5.15
N THR A 143 -26.77 15.97 4.20
CA THR A 143 -27.70 14.84 4.18
C THR A 143 -27.23 13.77 5.15
N THR A 144 -28.19 13.17 5.87
CA THR A 144 -27.94 12.01 6.73
C THR A 144 -28.37 10.73 6.03
N TYR A 145 -27.65 9.64 6.27
CA TYR A 145 -27.86 8.36 5.61
C TYR A 145 -27.90 7.22 6.62
N ASN A 146 -28.72 6.22 6.33
CA ASN A 146 -28.66 4.95 7.06
C ASN A 146 -27.37 4.18 6.71
N GLY A 147 -27.13 3.06 7.38
CA GLY A 147 -25.91 2.26 7.24
C GLY A 147 -25.73 1.57 5.88
N ASN A 148 -26.76 1.53 5.02
CA ASN A 148 -26.62 1.04 3.65
C ASN A 148 -26.17 2.19 2.73
N LEU A 149 -24.87 2.47 2.74
CA LEU A 149 -24.26 3.54 1.97
C LEU A 149 -23.98 3.14 0.52
N GLY A 150 -24.17 1.87 0.16
CA GLY A 150 -23.72 1.30 -1.12
C GLY A 150 -22.24 0.92 -1.10
N GLY A 151 -21.74 0.51 0.07
CA GLY A 151 -20.31 0.26 0.29
C GLY A 151 -19.48 1.54 0.36
N ILE A 152 -18.16 1.35 0.41
CA ILE A 152 -17.18 2.44 0.45
C ILE A 152 -17.33 3.41 -0.73
N SER A 153 -17.45 2.88 -1.94
CA SER A 153 -17.63 3.69 -3.17
C SER A 153 -18.94 4.49 -3.16
N GLY A 154 -20.02 3.91 -2.62
CA GLY A 154 -21.29 4.61 -2.45
C GLY A 154 -21.19 5.75 -1.43
N ALA A 155 -20.46 5.56 -0.34
CA ALA A 155 -20.20 6.61 0.64
C ALA A 155 -19.37 7.77 0.05
N ASP A 156 -18.34 7.48 -0.74
CA ASP A 156 -17.55 8.50 -1.45
C ASP A 156 -18.42 9.28 -2.45
N SER A 157 -19.30 8.60 -3.18
CA SER A 157 -20.24 9.24 -4.11
C SER A 157 -21.19 10.21 -3.38
N LYS A 158 -21.62 9.86 -2.15
CA LYS A 158 -22.42 10.74 -1.29
C LYS A 158 -21.62 11.98 -0.85
N CYS A 159 -20.36 11.81 -0.44
CA CYS A 159 -19.48 12.95 -0.17
C CYS A 159 -19.38 13.89 -1.38
N ASN A 160 -19.16 13.36 -2.58
CA ASN A 160 -18.94 14.19 -3.77
C ASN A 160 -20.21 14.87 -4.31
N SER A 161 -21.40 14.39 -3.93
CA SER A 161 -22.69 14.96 -4.33
C SER A 161 -23.35 15.83 -3.27
N ASP A 162 -22.80 15.88 -2.05
CA ASP A 162 -23.40 16.61 -0.95
C ASP A 162 -23.24 18.13 -1.09
N THR A 163 -24.26 18.88 -0.67
CA THR A 163 -24.31 20.34 -0.78
C THR A 163 -23.33 21.07 0.13
N ASN A 164 -22.85 20.43 1.20
CA ASN A 164 -21.81 21.00 2.08
C ASN A 164 -20.39 20.78 1.54
N LYS A 165 -20.22 20.07 0.41
CA LYS A 165 -18.91 19.89 -0.22
C LYS A 165 -18.28 21.27 -0.46
N PRO A 166 -17.09 21.55 0.09
CA PRO A 166 -16.40 22.80 -0.16
C PRO A 166 -16.21 23.04 -1.66
N PRO A 167 -16.22 24.31 -2.11
CA PRO A 167 -16.23 24.66 -3.54
C PRO A 167 -14.92 24.35 -4.29
N SER A 168 -14.07 23.47 -3.78
CA SER A 168 -12.89 23.00 -4.51
C SER A 168 -13.29 22.05 -5.65
N THR A 169 -12.49 22.06 -6.72
CA THR A 169 -12.55 21.06 -7.81
C THR A 169 -12.12 19.66 -7.34
N SER A 170 -11.70 19.52 -6.08
CA SER A 170 -11.21 18.27 -5.51
C SER A 170 -12.34 17.26 -5.29
N ASN A 171 -11.96 15.99 -5.35
CA ASN A 171 -12.81 14.89 -4.95
C ASN A 171 -12.69 14.69 -3.44
N TYR A 172 -13.64 13.97 -2.86
CA TYR A 172 -13.68 13.65 -1.44
C TYR A 172 -13.91 12.16 -1.21
N LYS A 173 -13.33 11.64 -0.14
CA LYS A 173 -13.59 10.29 0.36
C LYS A 173 -14.29 10.34 1.71
N ALA A 174 -15.17 9.38 1.95
CA ALA A 174 -15.78 9.15 3.25
C ALA A 174 -14.75 8.57 4.24
N VAL A 175 -14.64 9.21 5.40
CA VAL A 175 -13.77 8.79 6.51
C VAL A 175 -14.48 7.73 7.34
N LEU A 176 -14.52 6.52 6.80
CA LEU A 176 -15.11 5.34 7.44
C LEU A 176 -14.33 4.07 7.07
N ILE A 177 -14.46 3.03 7.88
CA ILE A 177 -13.76 1.75 7.74
C ILE A 177 -14.76 0.63 7.51
N ASP A 178 -14.37 -0.37 6.72
CA ASP A 178 -15.08 -1.65 6.56
C ASP A 178 -14.13 -2.87 6.65
N GLY A 179 -12.82 -2.64 6.76
CA GLY A 179 -11.80 -3.70 6.84
C GLY A 179 -11.65 -4.56 5.59
N LYS A 180 -12.32 -4.22 4.50
CA LYS A 180 -12.26 -4.93 3.21
C LYS A 180 -11.77 -3.99 2.11
N ASP A 181 -12.51 -2.91 1.90
CA ASP A 181 -12.26 -1.93 0.86
C ASP A 181 -11.62 -0.66 1.44
N ARG A 182 -11.73 -0.38 2.75
CA ARG A 182 -11.08 0.74 3.45
C ARG A 182 -10.67 0.43 4.89
N GLN A 183 -9.43 0.74 5.24
CA GLN A 183 -8.91 0.69 6.61
C GLN A 183 -7.79 1.72 6.87
N ALA A 184 -7.75 2.26 8.09
CA ALA A 184 -6.68 3.16 8.56
C ALA A 184 -5.44 2.42 9.06
N CYS A 185 -5.55 1.11 9.34
CA CYS A 185 -4.49 0.27 9.86
C CYS A 185 -4.97 -1.18 10.00
N ARG A 186 -4.03 -2.15 10.16
CA ARG A 186 -4.33 -3.57 10.38
C ARG A 186 -4.88 -3.80 11.78
N GLN A 187 -5.80 -4.77 11.93
CA GLN A 187 -6.45 -5.16 13.18
C GLN A 187 -5.51 -5.39 14.39
N SER A 188 -4.24 -5.75 14.19
CA SER A 188 -3.29 -6.06 15.27
C SER A 188 -2.50 -4.87 15.84
N TYR A 189 -2.67 -3.65 15.31
CA TYR A 189 -1.88 -2.47 15.71
C TYR A 189 -2.74 -1.32 16.23
N ASP A 190 -2.19 -0.51 17.14
CA ASP A 190 -2.79 0.76 17.58
C ASP A 190 -2.27 1.92 16.75
N CYS A 191 -3.19 2.59 16.07
CA CYS A 191 -2.90 3.52 14.99
C CYS A 191 -2.73 4.96 15.52
N ILE A 192 -2.78 5.10 16.84
CA ILE A 192 -2.50 6.32 17.60
C ILE A 192 -1.07 6.26 18.16
N THR A 193 -0.71 5.19 18.88
CA THR A 193 0.55 5.14 19.66
C THR A 193 1.69 4.39 18.99
N ALA A 194 1.42 3.60 17.94
CA ALA A 194 2.42 2.91 17.14
C ALA A 194 2.18 3.15 15.64
N PRO A 195 2.17 4.42 15.18
CA PRO A 195 1.98 4.73 13.77
C PRO A 195 3.11 4.05 12.98
N THR A 196 2.77 3.30 11.94
CA THR A 196 3.72 2.49 11.19
C THR A 196 4.81 3.42 10.63
N THR A 197 6.05 3.25 11.08
CA THR A 197 7.22 4.01 10.59
C THR A 197 7.66 3.57 9.20
N SER A 198 7.04 2.52 8.67
CA SER A 198 7.18 2.05 7.29
C SER A 198 5.91 2.42 6.53
N PRO A 199 5.97 3.29 5.49
CA PRO A 199 4.87 3.63 4.56
C PRO A 199 4.39 2.44 3.69
N GLY A 200 4.39 1.25 4.28
CA GLY A 200 4.46 -0.05 3.63
C GLY A 200 3.26 -0.95 3.85
N GLU A 201 2.64 -0.91 5.03
CA GLU A 201 2.15 -2.17 5.62
C GLU A 201 0.68 -2.21 6.09
N THR A 202 -0.12 -1.13 6.09
CA THR A 202 -1.46 -1.23 6.75
C THR A 202 -2.60 -0.31 6.28
N LEU A 203 -2.49 0.43 5.17
CA LEU A 203 -3.58 1.30 4.67
C LEU A 203 -4.24 0.67 3.44
N ILE A 204 -5.56 0.41 3.51
CA ILE A 204 -6.36 0.07 2.33
C ILE A 204 -7.21 1.30 2.02
N ASP A 205 -6.99 1.89 0.84
CA ASP A 205 -7.75 3.01 0.29
C ASP A 205 -8.12 4.10 1.33
N TRP A 206 -7.20 4.41 2.24
CA TRP A 206 -7.52 5.26 3.38
C TRP A 206 -7.87 6.69 2.96
N ALA A 207 -8.81 7.30 3.69
CA ALA A 207 -9.39 8.59 3.32
C ALA A 207 -8.51 9.79 3.71
N LEU A 208 -7.62 9.64 4.69
CA LEU A 208 -6.78 10.72 5.19
C LEU A 208 -5.32 10.51 4.81
N TYR A 209 -4.66 11.58 4.38
CA TYR A 209 -3.25 11.58 4.01
C TYR A 209 -2.35 11.56 5.25
N PRO A 210 -1.21 10.84 5.21
CA PRO A 210 -0.17 10.91 6.22
C PRO A 210 0.46 12.30 6.36
N ASN A 211 0.83 12.66 7.60
CA ASN A 211 1.56 13.90 7.92
C ASN A 211 0.92 15.16 7.34
N LYS A 212 -0.42 15.21 7.31
CA LYS A 212 -1.17 16.24 6.60
C LYS A 212 -2.06 17.03 7.53
N THR A 213 -2.05 18.35 7.36
CA THR A 213 -2.90 19.29 8.08
C THR A 213 -4.31 19.28 7.52
N TYR A 214 -5.30 19.15 8.40
CA TYR A 214 -6.72 19.22 8.08
C TYR A 214 -7.42 20.39 8.78
N LYS A 215 -8.37 20.99 8.06
CA LYS A 215 -9.25 22.07 8.55
C LYS A 215 -10.70 21.79 8.18
N ARG A 216 -11.64 22.35 8.93
CA ARG A 216 -13.07 22.31 8.61
C ARG A 216 -13.37 23.15 7.37
N ALA A 217 -14.55 22.96 6.78
CA ALA A 217 -15.06 23.79 5.69
C ALA A 217 -15.08 25.31 6.02
N ASP A 218 -15.23 25.69 7.30
CA ASP A 218 -15.17 27.08 7.77
C ASP A 218 -13.74 27.65 7.89
N GLY A 219 -12.71 26.87 7.55
CA GLY A 219 -11.30 27.24 7.63
C GLY A 219 -10.64 26.97 8.99
N THR A 220 -11.38 26.51 9.99
CA THR A 220 -10.83 26.26 11.32
C THR A 220 -9.93 25.02 11.32
N TYR A 221 -8.69 25.18 11.79
CA TYR A 221 -7.73 24.09 11.96
C TYR A 221 -8.24 23.02 12.93
N VAL A 222 -8.17 21.75 12.52
CA VAL A 222 -8.54 20.60 13.35
C VAL A 222 -7.29 19.98 13.98
N GLY A 223 -6.31 19.63 13.16
CA GLY A 223 -5.14 18.88 13.56
C GLY A 223 -4.26 18.51 12.37
N THR A 224 -3.15 17.84 12.66
CA THR A 224 -2.26 17.24 11.65
C THR A 224 -2.19 15.74 11.91
N THR A 225 -2.38 14.93 10.87
CA THR A 225 -2.30 13.48 10.96
C THR A 225 -0.85 13.01 11.14
N ASN A 226 -0.67 11.80 11.68
CA ASN A 226 0.62 11.14 11.82
C ASN A 226 1.03 10.42 10.52
N SER A 227 2.10 9.62 10.57
CA SER A 227 2.60 8.86 9.41
C SER A 227 1.66 7.77 8.89
N SER A 228 0.61 7.42 9.64
CA SER A 228 -0.46 6.50 9.23
C SER A 228 -1.70 7.24 8.72
N GLY A 229 -1.70 8.57 8.67
CA GLY A 229 -2.88 9.33 8.24
C GLY A 229 -4.01 9.32 9.27
N THR A 230 -3.74 9.02 10.54
CA THR A 230 -4.69 9.14 11.66
C THR A 230 -4.28 10.30 12.57
N PHE A 231 -5.14 10.69 13.50
CA PHE A 231 -4.77 11.70 14.51
C PHE A 231 -4.39 10.98 15.82
N ASP A 232 -3.16 11.20 16.29
CA ASP A 232 -2.62 10.59 17.51
C ASP A 232 -2.67 11.51 18.75
N THR A 233 -2.96 12.79 18.54
CA THR A 233 -3.08 13.83 19.56
C THR A 233 -4.50 14.37 19.63
N ASN A 234 -4.84 15.03 20.75
CA ASN A 234 -6.10 15.75 20.87
C ASN A 234 -6.20 16.82 19.77
N PHE A 235 -7.38 16.97 19.19
CA PHE A 235 -7.61 18.01 18.21
C PHE A 235 -7.44 19.38 18.84
N THR A 236 -6.91 20.33 18.07
CA THR A 236 -6.93 21.74 18.49
C THR A 236 -8.36 22.27 18.50
N ASN A 237 -9.18 21.84 17.53
CA ASN A 237 -10.63 22.10 17.52
C ASN A 237 -11.37 20.82 17.12
N ALA A 238 -12.55 20.60 17.70
CA ALA A 238 -13.42 19.48 17.33
C ALA A 238 -13.82 19.53 15.84
N LEU A 239 -14.10 18.35 15.26
CA LEU A 239 -14.46 18.17 13.85
C LEU A 239 -15.70 18.98 13.43
N SER A 240 -16.62 19.23 14.36
CA SER A 240 -17.80 20.05 14.16
C SER A 240 -18.28 20.68 15.47
N THR A 241 -18.98 21.81 15.36
CA THR A 241 -19.71 22.43 16.48
C THR A 241 -21.17 21.97 16.57
N SER A 242 -21.70 21.39 15.49
CA SER A 242 -23.12 21.03 15.35
C SER A 242 -23.34 19.52 15.27
N VAL A 243 -22.46 18.77 14.60
CA VAL A 243 -22.60 17.32 14.39
C VAL A 243 -22.13 16.55 15.61
N THR A 244 -23.08 15.91 16.30
CA THR A 244 -22.81 15.10 17.50
C THR A 244 -22.54 13.64 17.17
N ILE A 245 -23.16 13.05 16.16
CA ILE A 245 -23.00 11.63 15.82
C ILE A 245 -22.79 11.48 14.32
N PHE A 246 -21.87 10.61 13.91
CA PHE A 246 -21.58 10.32 12.50
C PHE A 246 -21.06 8.88 12.32
N TRP A 247 -21.12 8.35 11.10
CA TRP A 247 -20.63 7.01 10.79
C TRP A 247 -19.11 6.95 10.76
N THR A 248 -18.52 5.91 11.36
CA THR A 248 -17.06 5.68 11.34
C THR A 248 -16.68 4.24 11.03
N GLY A 249 -17.38 3.25 11.58
CA GLY A 249 -17.02 1.83 11.44
C GLY A 249 -15.69 1.43 12.08
N MET A 250 -15.15 2.30 12.96
CA MET A 250 -13.85 2.09 13.59
C MET A 250 -13.93 2.21 15.11
N ASP A 251 -13.01 1.56 15.82
CA ASP A 251 -12.87 1.72 17.27
C ASP A 251 -12.06 2.98 17.66
N SER A 252 -11.84 3.18 18.96
CA SER A 252 -11.13 4.34 19.51
C SER A 252 -9.63 4.40 19.15
N SER A 253 -9.12 3.33 18.54
CA SER A 253 -7.75 3.20 18.04
C SER A 253 -7.71 3.16 16.51
N TRP A 254 -8.81 3.53 15.84
CA TRP A 254 -8.95 3.53 14.37
C TRP A 254 -8.90 2.13 13.73
N LYS A 255 -9.11 1.06 14.50
CA LYS A 255 -9.10 -0.31 13.99
C LYS A 255 -10.47 -0.74 13.46
N VAL A 256 -10.41 -1.68 12.52
CA VAL A 256 -11.56 -2.49 12.09
C VAL A 256 -12.09 -3.27 13.30
N ASN A 257 -13.39 -3.17 13.54
CA ASN A 257 -14.07 -3.90 14.61
C ASN A 257 -15.32 -4.67 14.14
N ASN A 258 -15.50 -4.81 12.81
CA ASN A 258 -16.62 -5.45 12.13
C ASN A 258 -18.01 -4.85 12.46
N ASN A 259 -18.07 -3.69 13.12
CA ASN A 259 -19.29 -2.91 13.29
C ASN A 259 -19.35 -1.86 12.18
N ASP A 260 -19.72 -2.28 10.97
CA ASP A 260 -19.66 -1.46 9.76
C ASP A 260 -20.90 -1.63 8.88
N CYS A 261 -22.04 -2.05 9.45
CA CYS A 261 -23.26 -2.28 8.68
C CYS A 261 -23.11 -3.34 7.57
N SER A 262 -22.28 -4.36 7.81
CA SER A 262 -21.93 -5.39 6.83
C SER A 262 -21.33 -4.76 5.58
N TRP A 263 -20.16 -4.12 5.75
CA TRP A 263 -19.47 -3.36 4.71
C TRP A 263 -20.30 -2.23 4.11
N TRP A 264 -21.12 -1.57 4.92
CA TRP A 264 -21.98 -0.46 4.54
C TRP A 264 -23.00 -0.79 3.44
N THR A 265 -23.47 -2.04 3.41
CA THR A 265 -24.45 -2.52 2.43
C THR A 265 -25.78 -2.97 3.05
N ASN A 266 -25.91 -2.88 4.38
CA ASN A 266 -27.07 -3.40 5.10
C ASN A 266 -27.54 -2.44 6.19
N THR A 267 -28.78 -2.59 6.64
CA THR A 267 -29.38 -1.84 7.76
C THR A 267 -29.74 -2.70 8.97
N ALA A 268 -29.58 -4.03 8.90
CA ALA A 268 -30.03 -4.99 9.93
C ALA A 268 -29.06 -5.17 11.10
N THR A 269 -27.84 -4.62 11.00
CA THR A 269 -26.78 -4.76 12.00
C THR A 269 -26.51 -3.43 12.71
N THR A 270 -25.39 -3.35 13.44
CA THR A 270 -24.91 -2.12 14.06
C THR A 270 -23.60 -1.68 13.42
N ALA A 271 -23.30 -0.38 13.51
CA ALA A 271 -21.99 0.13 13.19
C ALA A 271 -21.43 1.04 14.29
N SER A 272 -20.10 1.13 14.33
CA SER A 272 -19.40 2.10 15.14
C SER A 272 -19.66 3.52 14.62
N ILE A 273 -19.87 4.40 15.58
CA ILE A 273 -20.18 5.81 15.37
C ILE A 273 -19.21 6.67 16.16
N GLY A 274 -18.94 7.86 15.61
CA GLY A 274 -18.12 8.88 16.21
C GLY A 274 -18.93 10.02 16.84
N ASN A 275 -18.23 10.95 17.50
CA ASN A 275 -18.80 12.20 17.97
C ASN A 275 -18.00 13.43 17.54
N GLY A 276 -18.57 14.20 16.61
CA GLY A 276 -17.90 15.32 15.97
C GLY A 276 -17.59 16.50 16.89
N LYS A 277 -18.20 16.58 18.09
CA LYS A 277 -17.98 17.66 19.06
C LYS A 277 -16.86 17.37 20.06
N ILE A 278 -16.32 16.15 20.08
CA ILE A 278 -15.26 15.78 21.02
C ILE A 278 -13.90 16.17 20.44
N PRO A 279 -13.08 16.99 21.13
CA PRO A 279 -11.77 17.43 20.64
C PRO A 279 -10.65 16.40 20.92
N ASN A 280 -10.97 15.12 20.91
CA ASN A 280 -10.02 14.01 21.09
C ASN A 280 -10.30 12.98 19.99
N SER A 281 -9.25 12.64 19.22
CA SER A 281 -9.29 11.64 18.14
C SER A 281 -9.97 10.33 18.54
N SER A 282 -9.53 9.69 19.63
CA SER A 282 -10.04 8.38 20.04
C SER A 282 -11.56 8.39 20.27
N SER A 283 -12.04 9.34 21.06
CA SER A 283 -13.46 9.45 21.40
C SER A 283 -14.29 10.12 20.30
N ALA A 284 -13.66 10.87 19.39
CA ALA A 284 -14.34 11.44 18.24
C ALA A 284 -14.64 10.39 17.17
N PHE A 285 -13.80 9.36 17.01
CA PHE A 285 -13.99 8.32 15.99
C PHE A 285 -14.53 6.99 16.53
N GLY A 286 -14.18 6.60 17.75
CA GLY A 286 -14.69 5.41 18.44
C GLY A 286 -15.52 5.77 19.66
N TYR A 287 -16.70 6.36 19.46
CA TYR A 287 -17.56 6.85 20.56
C TYR A 287 -18.50 5.76 21.10
N ALA A 288 -19.29 5.15 20.22
CA ALA A 288 -20.32 4.17 20.57
C ALA A 288 -20.66 3.28 19.36
N THR A 289 -21.69 2.46 19.50
CA THR A 289 -22.35 1.77 18.38
C THR A 289 -23.77 2.29 18.18
N GLY A 290 -24.23 2.31 16.93
CA GLY A 290 -25.58 2.71 16.54
C GLY A 290 -26.21 1.70 15.58
N PRO A 291 -27.55 1.56 15.56
CA PRO A 291 -28.23 0.67 14.63
C PRO A 291 -28.14 1.23 13.20
N CYS A 292 -27.87 0.37 12.24
CA CYS A 292 -27.69 0.75 10.84
C CYS A 292 -28.98 1.24 10.16
N THR A 293 -30.13 1.19 10.84
CA THR A 293 -31.38 1.81 10.40
C THR A 293 -31.41 3.32 10.63
N THR A 294 -30.62 3.86 11.56
CA THR A 294 -30.61 5.30 11.89
C THR A 294 -29.85 6.10 10.84
N ALA A 295 -30.32 7.31 10.55
CA ALA A 295 -29.64 8.20 9.62
C ALA A 295 -28.61 9.11 10.33
N PHE A 296 -27.34 8.99 9.97
CA PHE A 296 -26.25 9.85 10.44
C PHE A 296 -25.48 10.49 9.28
N PRO A 297 -24.85 11.66 9.47
CA PRO A 297 -23.98 12.26 8.47
C PRO A 297 -22.69 11.46 8.29
N ILE A 298 -22.01 11.72 7.17
CA ILE A 298 -20.72 11.13 6.81
C ILE A 298 -19.66 12.23 6.93
N LEU A 299 -18.52 11.92 7.55
CA LEU A 299 -17.34 12.78 7.50
C LEU A 299 -16.62 12.55 6.17
N CYS A 300 -16.31 13.62 5.45
CA CYS A 300 -15.71 13.58 4.13
C CYS A 300 -14.37 14.34 4.14
N ALA A 301 -13.34 13.74 3.53
CA ALA A 301 -11.98 14.27 3.46
C ALA A 301 -11.55 14.51 2.02
N GLU A 302 -10.96 15.69 1.79
CA GLU A 302 -10.45 16.11 0.48
C GLU A 302 -9.34 15.19 -0.03
N GLN A 303 -9.33 14.97 -1.34
CA GLN A 303 -8.34 14.20 -2.09
C GLN A 303 -7.54 15.12 -3.01
#